data_AF-A0A4U9W8P3-F1
#
_entry.id   AF-A0A4U9W8P3-F1
#
_cell.length_a   1.000
_cell.length_b   1.000
_cell.length_c   1.000
_cell.angle_alpha   90.00
_cell.angle_beta   90.00
_cell.angle_gamma   90.00
#
_symmetry.space_group_name_H-M   'P 1'
#
loop_
_entity.id
_entity.type
_entity.pdbx_description
1 polymer ?
#
loop_
_entity_poly.entity_id
_entity_poly.type
_entity_poly.pdbx_seq_one_letter_code
_entity_poly.pdbx_strand_id
1 'polypeptide(L)'
;MKKWTYSFMYVALLVMVLAAACKKMDDYKKYIADRPVITYTGKVDSVKVYPGENRVMIKGLLVSDPKIVEVRIYWNSRQDSLVVPVKRSAGVDTLKAYINNLGDGVYNFEIVTFDQQKNKSVRVYAIGRSYGENYQLSLLNRPALEANTGSNGLTSISFSSLDANSGAQSTEIKYTKITGGEAVVSLPLSQASLQLPSDYKIGTALAYRTKYLPDTLAIDTFYTEYSRINVRRYVTDLYLANTAFPFATSACSGSRWCTPAGWTLNAAARNFTVNGISYGGVDANQGYRLSMEAGWSTTLLSITNGKMYQSPVLPAGEYELEVTVNSVGSTGSFYLAAAVGNSLPDIGNLAQEAIGYVSFTGKSGVSSIKFRLDKEQQVSMGFVCTLVGSASNGQYWKAEGIRLKYLETD
;
A
#
# COMPACT_ATOMS: atom_id res chain seq x y z
N MET A 1 77.55 -73.01 9.94
CA MET A 1 76.14 -73.46 9.83
C MET A 1 75.28 -73.28 11.11
N LYS A 2 75.79 -72.79 12.25
CA LYS A 2 74.97 -72.63 13.48
C LYS A 2 74.28 -71.26 13.68
N LYS A 3 74.61 -70.21 12.92
CA LYS A 3 73.98 -68.87 13.09
C LYS A 3 72.64 -68.70 12.38
N TRP A 4 72.38 -69.46 11.31
CA TRP A 4 71.14 -69.37 10.52
C TRP A 4 69.95 -70.09 11.19
N THR A 5 70.21 -71.12 11.99
CA THR A 5 69.16 -71.87 12.71
C THR A 5 68.54 -71.06 13.85
N TYR A 6 69.33 -70.26 14.59
CA TYR A 6 68.77 -69.38 15.63
C TYR A 6 67.95 -68.22 15.06
N SER A 7 68.35 -67.66 13.90
CA SER A 7 67.62 -66.57 13.24
C SER A 7 66.24 -67.03 12.73
N PHE A 8 66.16 -68.25 12.18
CA PHE A 8 64.88 -68.86 11.79
C PHE A 8 63.98 -69.14 13.01
N MET A 9 64.58 -69.50 14.14
CA MET A 9 63.87 -69.77 15.39
C MET A 9 63.28 -68.49 16.02
N TYR A 10 64.00 -67.36 15.97
CA TYR A 10 63.47 -66.07 16.44
C TYR A 10 62.37 -65.51 15.54
N VAL A 11 62.47 -65.69 14.22
CA VAL A 11 61.41 -65.29 13.28
C VAL A 11 60.16 -66.16 13.46
N ALA A 12 60.33 -67.47 13.64
CA ALA A 12 59.22 -68.37 13.94
C ALA A 12 58.52 -68.03 15.27
N LEU A 13 59.28 -67.68 16.31
CA LEU A 13 58.74 -67.24 17.59
C LEU A 13 58.00 -65.90 17.48
N LEU A 14 58.54 -64.94 16.70
CA LEU A 14 57.89 -63.64 16.45
C LEU A 14 56.57 -63.80 15.68
N VAL A 15 56.52 -64.69 14.68
CA VAL A 15 55.30 -65.02 13.93
C VAL A 15 54.27 -65.71 14.82
N MET A 16 54.70 -66.56 15.76
CA MET A 16 53.82 -67.21 16.74
C MET A 16 53.22 -66.20 17.73
N VAL A 17 53.99 -65.20 18.17
CA VAL A 17 53.51 -64.11 19.05
C VAL A 17 52.55 -63.17 18.31
N LEU A 18 52.79 -62.88 17.03
CA LEU A 18 51.90 -62.08 16.19
C LEU A 18 50.58 -62.80 15.85
N ALA A 19 50.61 -64.13 15.66
CA ALA A 19 49.41 -64.94 15.45
C ALA A 19 48.54 -65.07 16.72
N ALA A 20 49.15 -65.06 17.91
CA ALA A 20 48.45 -65.10 19.20
C ALA A 20 47.77 -63.76 19.58
N ALA A 21 48.16 -62.66 18.94
CA ALA A 21 47.57 -61.33 19.16
C ALA A 21 46.27 -61.08 18.36
N CYS A 22 45.94 -61.95 17.39
CA CYS A 22 44.68 -61.91 16.64
C CYS A 22 43.51 -62.45 17.49
N LYS A 23 42.99 -61.64 18.42
CA LYS A 23 41.64 -61.89 18.94
C LYS A 23 40.64 -61.68 17.81
N LYS A 24 39.69 -62.62 17.65
CA LYS A 24 38.58 -62.49 16.70
C LYS A 24 37.85 -61.17 17.01
N MET A 25 37.52 -60.38 15.99
CA MET A 25 36.84 -59.08 16.12
C MET A 25 35.52 -59.17 16.91
N ASP A 26 34.95 -60.37 17.02
CA ASP A 26 33.72 -60.68 17.75
C ASP A 26 33.91 -61.16 19.21
N ASP A 27 35.14 -61.20 19.73
CA ASP A 27 35.45 -61.67 21.09
C ASP A 27 34.82 -60.79 22.19
N TYR A 28 34.31 -59.59 21.84
CA TYR A 28 33.52 -58.75 22.75
C TYR A 28 32.10 -59.28 22.98
N LYS A 29 31.55 -60.08 22.05
CA LYS A 29 30.18 -60.63 22.12
C LYS A 29 29.98 -61.53 23.34
N LYS A 30 31.05 -62.16 23.84
CA LYS A 30 31.00 -63.00 25.06
C LYS A 30 30.69 -62.22 26.34
N TYR A 31 30.94 -60.91 26.36
CA TYR A 31 30.64 -60.04 27.50
C TYR A 31 29.22 -59.44 27.45
N ILE A 32 28.45 -59.76 26.41
CA ILE A 32 27.08 -59.29 26.18
C ILE A 32 26.12 -60.43 25.83
N ALA A 33 26.58 -61.70 25.90
CA ALA A 33 25.80 -62.89 25.54
C ALA A 33 24.48 -63.02 26.33
N ASP A 34 24.46 -62.55 27.58
CA ASP A 34 23.28 -62.60 28.45
C ASP A 34 22.40 -61.33 28.36
N ARG A 35 22.75 -60.37 27.49
CA ARG A 35 21.97 -59.13 27.29
C ARG A 35 21.35 -59.13 25.89
N PRO A 36 20.07 -58.77 25.74
CA PRO A 36 19.47 -58.61 24.42
C PRO A 36 20.25 -57.55 23.63
N VAL A 37 20.77 -57.92 22.45
CA VAL A 37 21.43 -56.99 21.54
C VAL A 37 20.38 -56.04 20.98
N ILE A 38 20.39 -54.78 21.43
CA ILE A 38 19.48 -53.75 20.94
C ILE A 38 20.07 -53.21 19.63
N THR A 39 19.39 -53.48 18.52
CA THR A 39 19.76 -52.96 17.21
C THR A 39 19.07 -51.62 16.98
N TYR A 40 19.82 -50.60 16.56
CA TYR A 40 19.30 -49.28 16.23
C TYR A 40 19.53 -48.99 14.74
N THR A 41 18.53 -48.42 14.10
CA THR A 41 18.69 -47.85 12.76
C THR A 41 19.37 -46.48 12.82
N GLY A 42 19.91 -46.04 11.68
CA GLY A 42 20.45 -44.68 11.54
C GLY A 42 19.39 -43.61 11.82
N LYS A 43 19.72 -42.60 12.64
CA LYS A 43 18.84 -41.44 12.88
C LYS A 43 18.81 -40.51 11.67
N VAL A 44 17.77 -39.66 11.59
CA VAL A 44 17.74 -38.54 10.62
C VAL A 44 18.76 -37.49 11.05
N ASP A 45 19.57 -37.01 10.10
CA ASP A 45 20.57 -35.96 10.33
C ASP A 45 20.05 -34.60 9.85
N SER A 46 20.62 -33.51 10.38
CA SER A 46 20.44 -32.15 9.86
C SER A 46 18.98 -31.72 9.69
N VAL A 47 18.14 -32.10 10.65
CA VAL A 47 16.71 -31.82 10.63
C VAL A 47 16.45 -30.32 10.72
N LYS A 48 15.59 -29.82 9.84
CA LYS A 48 15.03 -28.46 9.88
C LYS A 48 13.52 -28.51 9.72
N VAL A 49 12.83 -27.63 10.44
CA VAL A 49 11.39 -27.43 10.31
C VAL A 49 11.15 -26.08 9.64
N TYR A 50 10.36 -26.10 8.58
CA TYR A 50 9.99 -24.93 7.82
C TYR A 50 8.52 -24.61 8.10
N PRO A 51 8.22 -23.43 8.66
CA PRO A 51 6.86 -23.06 9.05
C PRO A 51 5.99 -22.70 7.85
N GLY A 52 4.69 -22.91 7.94
CA GLY A 52 3.73 -22.58 6.89
C GLY A 52 2.33 -22.28 7.45
N GLU A 53 1.37 -22.12 6.55
CA GLU A 53 -0.02 -21.84 6.90
C GLU A 53 -0.73 -23.13 7.30
N ASN A 54 -1.07 -23.22 8.59
CA ASN A 54 -1.67 -24.39 9.23
C ASN A 54 -0.90 -25.70 8.96
N ARG A 55 0.42 -25.60 8.78
CA ARG A 55 1.29 -26.73 8.43
C ARG A 55 2.75 -26.45 8.73
N VAL A 56 3.55 -27.52 8.72
CA VAL A 56 5.02 -27.43 8.64
C VAL A 56 5.57 -28.38 7.58
N MET A 57 6.73 -28.06 7.04
CA MET A 57 7.54 -28.96 6.24
C MET A 57 8.81 -29.33 7.00
N ILE A 58 9.05 -30.62 7.22
CA ILE A 58 10.25 -31.13 7.87
C ILE A 58 11.19 -31.66 6.79
N LYS A 59 12.43 -31.16 6.80
CA LYS A 59 13.52 -31.62 5.93
C LYS A 59 14.62 -32.24 6.78
N GLY A 60 15.22 -33.33 6.32
CA GLY A 60 16.37 -33.95 6.97
C GLY A 60 17.13 -34.85 6.01
N LEU A 61 18.25 -35.41 6.47
CA LEU A 61 19.12 -36.28 5.67
C LEU A 61 19.13 -37.72 6.22
N LEU A 62 19.10 -38.68 5.32
CA LEU A 62 19.29 -40.10 5.61
C LEU A 62 20.65 -40.51 5.01
N VAL A 63 21.66 -40.64 5.86
CA VAL A 63 23.07 -40.72 5.39
C VAL A 63 23.60 -42.14 5.33
N SER A 64 23.53 -42.89 6.43
CA SER A 64 24.41 -44.04 6.65
C SER A 64 23.75 -45.42 6.59
N ASP A 65 22.44 -45.51 6.84
CA ASP A 65 21.79 -46.80 7.01
C ASP A 65 20.88 -47.14 5.81
N PRO A 66 21.24 -48.13 4.97
CA PRO A 66 20.43 -48.53 3.81
C PRO A 66 19.20 -49.35 4.21
N LYS A 67 19.07 -49.80 5.46
CA LYS A 67 17.96 -50.64 5.93
C LYS A 67 16.72 -49.85 6.34
N ILE A 68 16.81 -48.52 6.42
CA ILE A 68 15.69 -47.65 6.76
C ILE A 68 14.60 -47.78 5.68
N VAL A 69 13.38 -48.09 6.10
CA VAL A 69 12.21 -48.18 5.19
C VAL A 69 11.09 -47.22 5.58
N GLU A 70 11.15 -46.63 6.76
CA GLU A 70 10.10 -45.78 7.30
C GLU A 70 10.72 -44.71 8.20
N VAL A 71 10.23 -43.48 8.08
CA VAL A 71 10.43 -42.42 9.07
C VAL A 71 9.08 -42.11 9.67
N ARG A 72 8.99 -42.11 10.99
CA ARG A 72 7.79 -41.71 11.71
C ARG A 72 8.05 -40.45 12.50
N ILE A 73 7.15 -39.50 12.36
CA ILE A 73 7.22 -38.20 13.00
C ILE A 73 6.03 -38.09 13.95
N TYR A 74 6.28 -37.85 15.23
CA TYR A 74 5.26 -37.70 16.25
C TYR A 74 5.21 -36.25 16.74
N TRP A 75 4.02 -35.81 17.14
CA TRP A 75 3.81 -34.56 17.88
C TRP A 75 2.71 -34.77 18.93
N ASN A 76 2.36 -33.71 19.67
CA ASN A 76 1.31 -33.77 20.69
C ASN A 76 1.52 -34.93 21.69
N SER A 77 2.75 -35.06 22.22
CA SER A 77 3.13 -36.15 23.12
C SER A 77 2.85 -37.56 22.56
N ARG A 78 3.02 -37.73 21.23
CA ARG A 78 2.76 -38.95 20.44
C ARG A 78 1.29 -39.35 20.30
N GLN A 79 0.35 -38.48 20.65
CA GLN A 79 -1.06 -38.71 20.31
C GLN A 79 -1.28 -38.63 18.81
N ASP A 80 -0.45 -37.86 18.11
CA ASP A 80 -0.49 -37.71 16.67
C ASP A 80 0.82 -38.15 16.02
N SER A 81 0.73 -38.63 14.78
CA SER A 81 1.91 -39.02 14.00
C SER A 81 1.69 -38.99 12.49
N LEU A 82 2.81 -38.90 11.77
CA LEU A 82 2.90 -39.05 10.33
C LEU A 82 3.89 -40.17 10.02
N VAL A 83 3.47 -41.14 9.21
CA VAL A 83 4.33 -42.21 8.71
C VAL A 83 4.76 -41.86 7.29
N VAL A 84 6.07 -41.76 7.09
CA VAL A 84 6.68 -41.45 5.79
C VAL A 84 7.43 -42.68 5.31
N PRO A 85 6.94 -43.40 4.29
CA PRO A 85 7.67 -44.51 3.71
C PRO A 85 8.93 -44.01 3.00
N VAL A 86 10.02 -44.77 3.11
CA VAL A 86 11.32 -44.42 2.54
C VAL A 86 11.84 -45.59 1.69
N LYS A 87 12.35 -45.26 0.52
CA LYS A 87 13.15 -46.17 -0.30
C LYS A 87 14.57 -45.64 -0.39
N ARG A 88 15.52 -46.32 0.23
CA ARG A 88 16.92 -45.86 0.29
C ARG A 88 17.63 -45.98 -1.05
N SER A 89 18.41 -44.97 -1.40
CA SER A 89 19.42 -45.03 -2.46
C SER A 89 20.78 -45.48 -1.92
N ALA A 90 21.77 -45.66 -2.80
CA ALA A 90 23.14 -46.02 -2.42
C ALA A 90 23.89 -44.89 -1.68
N GLY A 91 23.32 -43.69 -1.58
CA GLY A 91 23.95 -42.52 -0.98
C GLY A 91 23.08 -41.81 0.06
N VAL A 92 23.23 -40.49 0.11
CA VAL A 92 22.47 -39.63 1.03
C VAL A 92 21.11 -39.31 0.41
N ASP A 93 20.03 -39.69 1.10
CA ASP A 93 18.67 -39.29 0.71
C ASP A 93 18.19 -38.10 1.53
N THR A 94 17.24 -37.34 0.98
CA THR A 94 16.58 -36.24 1.68
C THR A 94 15.18 -36.64 2.10
N LEU A 95 14.90 -36.58 3.40
CA LEU A 95 13.55 -36.58 3.94
C LEU A 95 12.90 -35.23 3.64
N LYS A 96 11.68 -35.24 3.09
CA LYS A 96 10.83 -34.07 2.95
C LYS A 96 9.39 -34.47 3.27
N ALA A 97 8.88 -34.03 4.41
CA ALA A 97 7.56 -34.41 4.92
C ALA A 97 6.72 -33.17 5.25
N TYR A 98 5.46 -33.15 4.83
CA TYR A 98 4.51 -32.09 5.17
C TYR A 98 3.54 -32.60 6.23
N ILE A 99 3.41 -31.86 7.32
CA ILE A 99 2.41 -32.12 8.37
C ILE A 99 1.38 -31.00 8.26
N ASN A 100 0.21 -31.32 7.74
CA ASN A 100 -0.89 -30.37 7.50
C ASN A 100 -1.86 -30.36 8.70
N ASN A 101 -2.78 -29.39 8.69
CA ASN A 101 -3.83 -29.23 9.71
C ASN A 101 -3.27 -29.01 11.12
N LEU A 102 -2.15 -28.30 11.23
CA LEU A 102 -1.58 -27.87 12.50
C LEU A 102 -2.09 -26.47 12.84
N GLY A 103 -2.88 -26.33 13.91
CA GLY A 103 -3.32 -25.02 14.40
C GLY A 103 -2.15 -24.09 14.78
N ASP A 104 -2.44 -22.81 14.98
CA ASP A 104 -1.42 -21.80 15.29
C ASP A 104 -0.68 -22.15 16.59
N GLY A 105 0.64 -22.29 16.53
CA GLY A 105 1.41 -22.69 17.70
C GLY A 105 2.80 -23.25 17.43
N VAL A 106 3.53 -23.47 18.51
CA VAL A 106 4.86 -24.10 18.50
C VAL A 106 4.72 -25.58 18.81
N TYR A 107 5.32 -26.42 17.97
CA TYR A 107 5.27 -27.87 18.05
C TYR A 107 6.67 -28.43 18.28
N ASN A 108 6.74 -29.47 19.11
CA ASN A 108 7.93 -30.31 19.24
C ASN A 108 7.69 -31.63 18.51
N PHE A 109 8.47 -31.89 17.48
CA PHE A 109 8.40 -33.09 16.67
C PHE A 109 9.44 -34.10 17.15
N GLU A 110 9.01 -35.35 17.30
CA GLU A 110 9.90 -36.48 17.56
C GLU A 110 10.00 -37.35 16.30
N ILE A 111 11.21 -37.49 15.77
CA ILE A 111 11.48 -38.18 14.51
C ILE A 111 12.26 -39.45 14.82
N VAL A 112 11.76 -40.58 14.31
CA VAL A 112 12.33 -41.92 14.50
C VAL A 112 12.33 -42.66 13.18
N THR A 113 13.44 -43.29 12.83
CA THR A 113 13.50 -44.17 11.66
C THR A 113 13.27 -45.62 12.06
N PHE A 114 12.76 -46.43 11.13
CA PHE A 114 12.53 -47.86 11.33
C PHE A 114 13.02 -48.68 10.13
N ASP A 115 13.51 -49.88 10.41
CA ASP A 115 13.79 -50.91 9.41
C ASP A 115 12.58 -51.86 9.24
N GLN A 116 12.73 -52.85 8.36
CA GLN A 116 11.68 -53.86 8.12
C GLN A 116 11.40 -54.72 9.36
N GLN A 117 12.38 -54.89 10.25
CA GLN A 117 12.26 -55.65 11.49
C GLN A 117 11.71 -54.81 12.66
N LYS A 118 11.32 -53.56 12.41
CA LYS A 118 10.83 -52.58 13.42
C LYS A 118 11.87 -52.22 14.47
N ASN A 119 13.17 -52.43 14.21
CA ASN A 119 14.21 -51.77 14.97
C ASN A 119 14.12 -50.27 14.74
N LYS A 120 14.42 -49.48 15.77
CA LYS A 120 14.21 -48.03 15.74
C LYS A 120 15.50 -47.27 15.99
N SER A 121 15.61 -46.06 15.46
CA SER A 121 16.73 -45.19 15.79
C SER A 121 16.60 -44.60 17.18
N VAL A 122 17.67 -43.97 17.66
CA VAL A 122 17.53 -42.94 18.68
C VAL A 122 16.64 -41.79 18.18
N ARG A 123 15.96 -41.12 19.10
CA ARG A 123 15.02 -40.03 18.80
C ARG A 123 15.77 -38.77 18.38
N VAL A 124 15.22 -38.08 17.40
CA VAL A 124 15.64 -36.72 17.01
C VAL A 124 14.47 -35.79 17.28
N TYR A 125 14.72 -34.73 18.05
CA TYR A 125 13.72 -33.70 18.32
C TYR A 125 13.95 -32.50 17.42
N ALA A 126 12.87 -31.90 16.94
CA ALA A 126 12.91 -30.66 16.19
C ALA A 126 11.71 -29.79 16.56
N ILE A 127 11.97 -28.51 16.82
CA ILE A 127 10.93 -27.54 17.17
C ILE A 127 10.61 -26.70 15.94
N GLY A 128 9.33 -26.45 15.70
CA GLY A 128 8.88 -25.56 14.63
C GLY A 128 7.54 -24.91 14.95
N ARG A 129 7.21 -23.85 14.23
CA ARG A 129 5.96 -23.12 14.37
C ARG A 129 5.03 -23.41 13.20
N SER A 130 3.75 -23.55 13.46
CA SER A 130 2.69 -23.42 12.45
C SER A 130 2.02 -22.07 12.63
N TYR A 131 1.82 -21.32 11.55
CA TYR A 131 1.12 -20.04 11.56
C TYR A 131 -0.31 -20.26 11.08
N GLY A 132 -1.30 -19.74 11.78
CA GLY A 132 -2.70 -19.95 11.46
C GLY A 132 -3.49 -18.65 11.47
N GLU A 133 -4.80 -18.79 11.72
CA GLU A 133 -5.74 -17.68 11.69
C GLU A 133 -5.37 -16.54 12.65
N ASN A 134 -4.83 -16.84 13.83
CA ASN A 134 -4.41 -15.81 14.78
C ASN A 134 -3.27 -14.93 14.21
N TYR A 135 -2.27 -15.54 13.58
CA TYR A 135 -1.23 -14.79 12.87
C TYR A 135 -1.83 -13.97 11.73
N GLN A 136 -2.67 -14.59 10.89
CA GLN A 136 -3.32 -13.94 9.74
C GLN A 136 -4.15 -12.71 10.15
N LEU A 137 -4.94 -12.79 11.23
CA LEU A 137 -5.75 -11.69 11.76
C LEU A 137 -4.92 -10.58 12.41
N SER A 138 -3.68 -10.87 12.83
CA SER A 138 -2.77 -9.88 13.41
C SER A 138 -2.10 -8.97 12.36
N LEU A 139 -2.18 -9.35 11.08
CA LEU A 139 -1.52 -8.62 9.99
C LEU A 139 -2.28 -7.33 9.66
N LEU A 140 -1.55 -6.24 9.57
CA LEU A 140 -2.08 -4.93 9.23
C LEU A 140 -1.62 -4.49 7.85
N ASN A 141 -2.47 -3.77 7.15
CA ASN A 141 -2.09 -3.17 5.88
C ASN A 141 -1.06 -2.06 6.10
N ARG A 142 -0.03 -1.98 5.25
CA ARG A 142 0.88 -0.84 5.11
C ARG A 142 0.04 0.40 4.81
N PRO A 143 -0.08 1.38 5.72
CA PRO A 143 -0.95 2.53 5.51
C PRO A 143 -0.65 3.27 4.19
N ALA A 144 -1.68 3.44 3.35
CA ALA A 144 -1.64 4.39 2.24
C ALA A 144 -1.80 5.80 2.81
N LEU A 145 -0.88 6.70 2.50
CA LEU A 145 -0.87 8.06 3.04
C LEU A 145 -1.61 9.02 2.11
N GLU A 146 -1.33 8.93 0.83
CA GLU A 146 -1.94 9.79 -0.17
C GLU A 146 -1.97 9.10 -1.53
N ALA A 147 -3.04 9.30 -2.29
CA ALA A 147 -3.10 8.95 -3.69
C ALA A 147 -3.65 10.13 -4.50
N ASN A 148 -2.92 10.53 -5.53
CA ASN A 148 -3.28 11.68 -6.36
C ASN A 148 -3.18 11.33 -7.85
N THR A 149 -4.19 11.71 -8.63
CA THR A 149 -4.07 11.82 -10.09
C THR A 149 -3.77 13.26 -10.45
N GLY A 150 -2.56 13.50 -10.96
CA GLY A 150 -2.11 14.83 -11.40
C GLY A 150 -2.81 15.29 -12.69
N SER A 151 -2.65 16.57 -13.03
CA SER A 151 -3.17 17.14 -14.29
C SER A 151 -2.56 16.51 -15.55
N ASN A 152 -1.40 15.85 -15.42
CA ASN A 152 -0.79 15.04 -16.47
C ASN A 152 -1.44 13.65 -16.65
N GLY A 153 -2.48 13.32 -15.88
CA GLY A 153 -3.15 12.02 -15.90
C GLY A 153 -2.40 10.89 -15.19
N LEU A 154 -1.23 11.15 -14.59
CA LEU A 154 -0.49 10.13 -13.85
C LEU A 154 -1.03 10.02 -12.42
N THR A 155 -1.23 8.78 -11.97
CA THR A 155 -1.68 8.48 -10.61
C THR A 155 -0.52 7.97 -9.77
N SER A 156 -0.25 8.65 -8.66
CA SER A 156 0.81 8.30 -7.71
C SER A 156 0.23 8.03 -6.33
N ILE A 157 0.78 7.03 -5.65
CA ILE A 157 0.35 6.58 -4.32
C ILE A 157 1.58 6.58 -3.41
N SER A 158 1.46 7.15 -2.23
CA SER A 158 2.47 7.09 -1.17
C SER A 158 2.00 6.21 -0.01
N PHE A 159 2.96 5.53 0.60
CA PHE A 159 2.74 4.60 1.70
C PHE A 159 3.67 4.94 2.87
N SER A 160 3.25 4.63 4.09
CA SER A 160 4.11 4.79 5.27
C SER A 160 5.31 3.83 5.22
N SER A 161 6.32 4.05 6.06
CA SER A 161 7.28 2.99 6.35
C SER A 161 6.62 1.89 7.20
N LEU A 162 7.17 0.68 7.11
CA LEU A 162 6.93 -0.42 8.05
C LEU A 162 8.29 -0.91 8.56
N ASP A 163 8.29 -1.49 9.76
CA ASP A 163 9.48 -2.17 10.28
C ASP A 163 9.83 -3.36 9.38
N ALA A 164 11.07 -3.40 8.88
CA ALA A 164 11.57 -4.50 8.05
C ALA A 164 11.60 -5.83 8.81
N ASN A 165 11.58 -5.81 10.15
CA ASN A 165 11.53 -7.01 10.99
C ASN A 165 10.11 -7.53 11.25
N SER A 166 9.06 -6.82 10.80
CA SER A 166 7.67 -7.23 10.97
C SER A 166 7.26 -8.44 10.11
N GLY A 167 8.14 -8.89 9.21
CA GLY A 167 7.84 -9.90 8.20
C GLY A 167 7.17 -9.35 6.95
N ALA A 168 6.75 -8.08 6.93
CA ALA A 168 6.23 -7.44 5.72
C ALA A 168 7.29 -7.46 4.59
N GLN A 169 6.85 -7.67 3.35
CA GLN A 169 7.72 -7.83 2.18
C GLN A 169 7.44 -6.78 1.10
N SER A 170 6.17 -6.58 0.78
CA SER A 170 5.73 -5.66 -0.26
C SER A 170 4.26 -5.29 -0.09
N THR A 171 3.84 -4.25 -0.79
CA THR A 171 2.43 -3.88 -0.93
C THR A 171 1.99 -4.16 -2.36
N GLU A 172 0.91 -4.91 -2.52
CA GLU A 172 0.28 -5.18 -3.81
C GLU A 172 -0.87 -4.21 -4.02
N ILE A 173 -0.85 -3.47 -5.13
CA ILE A 173 -1.92 -2.57 -5.53
C ILE A 173 -2.65 -3.22 -6.71
N LYS A 174 -3.94 -3.46 -6.54
CA LYS A 174 -4.87 -3.95 -7.54
C LYS A 174 -5.57 -2.77 -8.22
N TYR A 175 -5.63 -2.80 -9.55
CA TYR A 175 -6.24 -1.76 -10.37
C TYR A 175 -6.93 -2.35 -11.62
N THR A 176 -7.81 -1.58 -12.24
CA THR A 176 -8.46 -1.98 -13.51
C THR A 176 -7.69 -1.42 -14.71
N LYS A 177 -7.45 -2.23 -15.75
CA LYS A 177 -6.77 -1.79 -16.96
C LYS A 177 -7.68 -1.02 -17.92
N ILE A 178 -7.10 -0.16 -18.76
CA ILE A 178 -7.82 0.56 -19.84
C ILE A 178 -8.51 -0.43 -20.78
N THR A 179 -7.86 -1.56 -21.08
CA THR A 179 -8.40 -2.64 -21.93
C THR A 179 -9.53 -3.44 -21.27
N GLY A 180 -9.86 -3.15 -20.00
CA GLY A 180 -10.64 -4.01 -19.13
C GLY A 180 -9.80 -5.10 -18.47
N GLY A 181 -10.35 -5.69 -17.40
CA GLY A 181 -9.69 -6.68 -16.55
C GLY A 181 -8.90 -6.06 -15.39
N GLU A 182 -8.63 -6.88 -14.37
CA GLU A 182 -7.83 -6.50 -13.20
C GLU A 182 -6.33 -6.76 -13.42
N ALA A 183 -5.48 -5.92 -12.84
CA ALA A 183 -4.04 -6.16 -12.71
C ALA A 183 -3.55 -5.85 -11.30
N VAL A 184 -2.37 -6.36 -10.98
CA VAL A 184 -1.68 -6.11 -9.71
C VAL A 184 -0.26 -5.63 -10.00
N VAL A 185 0.15 -4.58 -9.31
CA VAL A 185 1.53 -4.09 -9.27
C VAL A 185 2.04 -4.18 -7.84
N SER A 186 3.31 -4.56 -7.67
CA SER A 186 3.93 -4.74 -6.36
C SER A 186 4.92 -3.62 -6.07
N LEU A 187 4.82 -3.04 -4.87
CA LEU A 187 5.70 -2.02 -4.33
C LEU A 187 6.56 -2.63 -3.21
N PRO A 188 7.88 -2.76 -3.38
CA PRO A 188 8.78 -3.21 -2.32
C PRO A 188 8.76 -2.28 -1.10
N LEU A 189 9.03 -2.81 0.10
CA LEU A 189 9.11 -1.97 1.32
C LEU A 189 10.19 -0.90 1.29
N SER A 190 11.26 -1.10 0.50
CA SER A 190 12.33 -0.11 0.30
C SER A 190 11.88 1.15 -0.42
N GLN A 191 10.69 1.16 -1.02
CA GLN A 191 10.10 2.29 -1.71
C GLN A 191 8.91 2.84 -0.92
N ALA A 192 8.82 4.17 -0.84
CA ALA A 192 7.76 4.89 -0.14
C ALA A 192 6.58 5.26 -1.06
N SER A 193 6.76 5.16 -2.38
CA SER A 193 5.74 5.59 -3.34
C SER A 193 5.78 4.76 -4.62
N LEU A 194 4.63 4.65 -5.26
CA LEU A 194 4.43 4.02 -6.55
C LEU A 194 3.70 4.99 -7.48
N GLN A 195 4.21 5.17 -8.70
CA GLN A 195 3.39 5.67 -9.80
C GLN A 195 2.72 4.47 -10.47
N LEU A 196 1.40 4.52 -10.65
CA LEU A 196 0.70 3.43 -11.32
C LEU A 196 1.13 3.30 -12.79
N PRO A 197 1.12 2.06 -13.31
CA PRO A 197 1.32 1.82 -14.74
C PRO A 197 0.36 2.66 -15.60
N SER A 198 0.83 3.05 -16.79
CA SER A 198 0.05 3.86 -17.74
C SER A 198 -1.19 3.14 -18.28
N ASP A 199 -1.30 1.82 -18.08
CA ASP A 199 -2.49 1.04 -18.46
C ASP A 199 -3.59 1.08 -17.39
N TYR A 200 -3.44 1.83 -16.30
CA TYR A 200 -4.51 2.07 -15.33
C TYR A 200 -5.67 2.87 -15.92
N LYS A 201 -6.89 2.35 -15.81
CA LYS A 201 -8.12 3.03 -16.17
C LYS A 201 -8.49 4.06 -15.09
N ILE A 202 -8.07 5.31 -15.32
CA ILE A 202 -8.33 6.43 -14.42
C ILE A 202 -9.80 6.50 -14.02
N GLY A 203 -10.02 6.69 -12.72
CA GLY A 203 -11.35 6.84 -12.12
C GLY A 203 -12.03 5.54 -11.72
N THR A 204 -11.39 4.39 -11.94
CA THR A 204 -11.80 3.11 -11.36
C THR A 204 -11.22 2.92 -9.96
N ALA A 205 -11.88 2.11 -9.14
CA ALA A 205 -11.42 1.88 -7.78
C ALA A 205 -10.03 1.22 -7.74
N LEU A 206 -9.23 1.64 -6.77
CA LEU A 206 -7.97 1.01 -6.41
C LEU A 206 -8.12 0.27 -5.08
N ALA A 207 -7.48 -0.89 -4.99
CA ALA A 207 -7.39 -1.64 -3.75
C ALA A 207 -5.95 -2.07 -3.49
N TYR A 208 -5.57 -2.25 -2.24
CA TYR A 208 -4.22 -2.71 -1.88
C TYR A 208 -4.23 -3.70 -0.73
N ARG A 209 -3.18 -4.52 -0.68
CA ARG A 209 -2.92 -5.42 0.44
C ARG A 209 -1.42 -5.53 0.71
N THR A 210 -1.05 -5.98 1.90
CA THR A 210 0.34 -6.14 2.29
C THR A 210 0.69 -7.61 2.36
N LYS A 211 1.85 -7.94 1.77
CA LYS A 211 2.41 -9.27 1.68
C LYS A 211 3.37 -9.50 2.83
N TYR A 212 3.23 -10.61 3.54
CA TYR A 212 4.02 -10.98 4.71
C TYR A 212 4.70 -12.33 4.53
N LEU A 213 5.92 -12.42 5.03
CA LEU A 213 6.67 -13.65 5.24
C LEU A 213 7.09 -13.67 6.72
N PRO A 214 6.49 -14.53 7.56
CA PRO A 214 6.68 -14.49 9.03
C PRO A 214 8.12 -14.70 9.47
N ASP A 215 8.87 -15.51 8.72
CA ASP A 215 10.30 -15.73 8.92
C ASP A 215 10.95 -16.21 7.61
N THR A 216 12.27 -16.24 7.57
CA THR A 216 13.04 -16.57 6.35
C THR A 216 12.96 -18.04 5.92
N LEU A 217 12.46 -18.93 6.79
CA LEU A 217 12.23 -20.34 6.49
C LEU A 217 10.76 -20.61 6.11
N ALA A 218 9.87 -19.63 6.23
CA ALA A 218 8.47 -19.83 5.94
C ALA A 218 8.26 -20.27 4.48
N ILE A 219 7.46 -21.32 4.29
CA ILE A 219 7.15 -21.87 2.97
C ILE A 219 5.91 -21.24 2.35
N ASP A 220 5.14 -20.51 3.15
CA ASP A 220 3.90 -19.86 2.76
C ASP A 220 3.98 -18.36 3.00
N THR A 221 3.29 -17.61 2.14
CA THR A 221 3.16 -16.16 2.23
C THR A 221 1.77 -15.83 2.75
N PHE A 222 1.71 -14.88 3.68
CA PHE A 222 0.46 -14.36 4.22
C PHE A 222 0.13 -13.01 3.58
N TYR A 223 -1.16 -12.70 3.51
CA TYR A 223 -1.66 -11.52 2.84
C TYR A 223 -2.73 -10.88 3.70
N THR A 224 -2.66 -9.58 3.92
CA THR A 224 -3.83 -8.89 4.48
C THR A 224 -5.00 -8.95 3.48
N GLU A 225 -6.20 -8.68 3.99
CA GLU A 225 -7.33 -8.37 3.12
C GLU A 225 -7.05 -7.12 2.27
N TYR A 226 -7.76 -7.01 1.15
CA TYR A 226 -7.72 -5.82 0.32
C TYR A 226 -8.45 -4.66 1.00
N SER A 227 -7.78 -3.51 1.09
CA SER A 227 -8.37 -2.23 1.51
C SER A 227 -8.44 -1.29 0.31
N ARG A 228 -9.43 -0.37 0.29
CA ARG A 228 -9.54 0.64 -0.78
C ARG A 228 -8.49 1.73 -0.63
N ILE A 229 -8.10 2.35 -1.74
CA ILE A 229 -7.31 3.58 -1.77
C ILE A 229 -8.23 4.71 -2.27
N ASN A 230 -8.33 5.79 -1.49
CA ASN A 230 -9.06 6.98 -1.90
C ASN A 230 -8.15 7.88 -2.74
N VAL A 231 -8.42 7.96 -4.04
CA VAL A 231 -7.65 8.80 -4.96
C VAL A 231 -8.27 10.19 -5.06
N ARG A 232 -7.47 11.22 -4.78
CA ARG A 232 -7.81 12.61 -5.10
C ARG A 232 -7.45 12.88 -6.55
N ARG A 233 -8.40 13.35 -7.34
CA ARG A 233 -8.21 13.55 -8.79
C ARG A 233 -8.35 15.03 -9.10
N TYR A 234 -7.35 15.68 -9.68
CA TYR A 234 -7.55 17.03 -10.22
C TYR A 234 -8.39 16.92 -11.48
N VAL A 235 -9.62 17.44 -11.42
CA VAL A 235 -10.59 17.41 -12.52
C VAL A 235 -10.87 18.81 -13.07
N THR A 236 -10.06 19.81 -12.69
CA THR A 236 -10.19 21.21 -13.13
C THR A 236 -10.37 21.30 -14.64
N ASP A 237 -9.43 20.75 -15.42
CA ASP A 237 -9.41 20.94 -16.88
C ASP A 237 -10.48 20.11 -17.61
N LEU A 238 -11.14 19.18 -16.90
CA LEU A 238 -12.26 18.41 -17.44
C LEU A 238 -13.57 19.21 -17.40
N TYR A 239 -13.73 20.09 -16.41
CA TYR A 239 -15.02 20.73 -16.11
C TYR A 239 -14.96 22.26 -16.06
N LEU A 240 -13.79 22.87 -15.93
CA LEU A 240 -13.61 24.30 -15.81
C LEU A 240 -12.61 24.80 -16.86
N ALA A 241 -12.84 26.01 -17.35
CA ALA A 241 -11.93 26.69 -18.27
C ALA A 241 -11.36 27.96 -17.63
N ASN A 242 -10.22 28.45 -18.13
CA ASN A 242 -9.67 29.75 -17.72
C ASN A 242 -9.55 29.88 -16.18
N THR A 243 -8.86 28.94 -15.56
CA THR A 243 -8.79 28.75 -14.09
C THR A 243 -7.45 29.15 -13.48
N ALA A 244 -6.49 29.63 -14.26
CA ALA A 244 -5.16 30.00 -13.80
C ALA A 244 -4.74 31.38 -14.33
N PHE A 245 -3.99 32.10 -13.51
CA PHE A 245 -3.35 33.37 -13.87
C PHE A 245 -2.25 33.18 -14.94
N PRO A 246 -2.16 34.07 -15.94
CA PRO A 246 -3.07 35.19 -16.23
C PRO A 246 -4.39 34.69 -16.86
N PHE A 247 -5.51 35.31 -16.46
CA PHE A 247 -6.83 34.93 -16.95
C PHE A 247 -7.12 35.57 -18.31
N ALA A 248 -7.59 34.77 -19.26
CA ALA A 248 -8.07 35.25 -20.56
C ALA A 248 -9.31 36.14 -20.40
N THR A 249 -9.45 37.16 -21.25
CA THR A 249 -10.54 38.13 -21.22
C THR A 249 -11.36 38.08 -22.51
N SER A 250 -12.68 38.27 -22.40
CA SER A 250 -13.59 38.36 -23.56
C SER A 250 -13.82 39.80 -24.01
N ALA A 251 -13.67 40.77 -23.11
CA ALA A 251 -13.81 42.18 -23.38
C ALA A 251 -13.07 43.01 -22.32
N CYS A 252 -12.53 44.16 -22.70
CA CYS A 252 -11.85 45.10 -21.79
C CYS A 252 -12.32 46.52 -22.04
N SER A 253 -12.38 47.34 -20.98
CA SER A 253 -12.74 48.75 -21.02
C SER A 253 -11.63 49.66 -21.58
N GLY A 254 -10.67 49.10 -22.32
CA GLY A 254 -9.36 49.70 -22.60
C GLY A 254 -8.27 49.11 -21.72
N SER A 255 -7.75 49.87 -20.76
CA SER A 255 -6.49 49.57 -20.08
C SER A 255 -6.56 48.71 -18.81
N ARG A 256 -7.72 48.60 -18.13
CA ARG A 256 -7.77 47.97 -16.79
C ARG A 256 -8.87 46.92 -16.58
N TRP A 257 -10.14 47.32 -16.68
CA TRP A 257 -11.25 46.45 -16.25
C TRP A 257 -11.72 45.57 -17.40
N CYS A 258 -11.69 44.26 -17.20
CA CYS A 258 -12.02 43.29 -18.22
C CYS A 258 -13.02 42.26 -17.71
N THR A 259 -13.77 41.66 -18.64
CA THR A 259 -14.64 40.50 -18.39
C THR A 259 -13.85 39.22 -18.66
N PRO A 260 -13.78 38.26 -17.71
CA PRO A 260 -13.08 37.00 -17.93
C PRO A 260 -13.78 36.13 -18.97
N ALA A 261 -13.01 35.56 -19.90
CA ALA A 261 -13.54 34.62 -20.88
C ALA A 261 -13.96 33.31 -20.20
N GLY A 262 -15.12 32.76 -20.57
CA GLY A 262 -15.63 31.49 -20.03
C GLY A 262 -16.26 31.58 -18.64
N TRP A 263 -16.28 32.76 -18.01
CA TRP A 263 -16.91 33.00 -16.72
C TRP A 263 -18.21 33.79 -16.86
N THR A 264 -19.23 33.41 -16.10
CA THR A 264 -20.51 34.13 -16.03
C THR A 264 -20.46 35.18 -14.93
N LEU A 265 -20.80 36.42 -15.27
CA LEU A 265 -20.95 37.54 -14.33
C LEU A 265 -22.38 38.04 -14.30
N ASN A 266 -22.93 38.28 -13.12
CA ASN A 266 -24.18 39.04 -13.02
C ASN A 266 -23.94 40.54 -13.27
N ALA A 267 -25.02 41.33 -13.32
CA ALA A 267 -24.91 42.77 -13.56
C ALA A 267 -24.09 43.49 -12.48
N ALA A 268 -24.27 43.12 -11.21
CA ALA A 268 -23.56 43.74 -10.09
C ALA A 268 -22.04 43.51 -10.13
N ALA A 269 -21.59 42.35 -10.62
CA ALA A 269 -20.16 42.05 -10.81
C ALA A 269 -19.50 42.84 -11.96
N ARG A 270 -20.29 43.49 -12.82
CA ARG A 270 -19.83 44.36 -13.91
C ARG A 270 -19.96 45.83 -13.47
N ASN A 271 -19.26 46.21 -12.42
CA ASN A 271 -19.43 47.50 -11.76
C ASN A 271 -18.62 48.66 -12.38
N PHE A 272 -17.82 48.42 -13.43
CA PHE A 272 -17.11 49.48 -14.14
C PHE A 272 -17.75 49.77 -15.49
N THR A 273 -18.26 50.99 -15.72
CA THR A 273 -18.92 51.35 -16.98
C THR A 273 -18.17 52.44 -17.73
N VAL A 274 -17.89 52.19 -19.02
CA VAL A 274 -17.30 53.17 -19.95
C VAL A 274 -18.15 53.18 -21.21
N ASN A 275 -18.59 54.37 -21.65
CA ASN A 275 -19.41 54.54 -22.84
C ASN A 275 -20.65 53.62 -22.89
N GLY A 276 -21.30 53.40 -21.74
CA GLY A 276 -22.49 52.55 -21.62
C GLY A 276 -22.22 51.04 -21.61
N ILE A 277 -20.97 50.60 -21.69
CA ILE A 277 -20.58 49.18 -21.61
C ILE A 277 -19.99 48.89 -20.24
N SER A 278 -20.52 47.86 -19.56
CA SER A 278 -20.11 47.48 -18.21
C SER A 278 -19.15 46.28 -18.22
N TYR A 279 -18.06 46.41 -17.47
CA TYR A 279 -16.96 45.46 -17.34
C TYR A 279 -16.72 45.13 -15.87
N GLY A 280 -16.05 44.01 -15.60
CA GLY A 280 -15.64 43.59 -14.27
C GLY A 280 -15.22 42.13 -14.24
N GLY A 281 -14.61 41.69 -13.15
CA GLY A 281 -14.15 40.31 -12.96
C GLY A 281 -12.67 40.08 -13.25
N VAL A 282 -11.98 40.96 -13.97
CA VAL A 282 -10.51 40.93 -14.17
C VAL A 282 -9.91 42.32 -14.07
N ASP A 283 -8.77 42.43 -13.38
CA ASP A 283 -7.94 43.65 -13.32
C ASP A 283 -6.64 43.45 -14.11
N ALA A 284 -6.56 44.06 -15.30
CA ALA A 284 -5.41 43.98 -16.20
C ALA A 284 -4.16 44.67 -15.63
N ASN A 285 -4.33 45.72 -14.80
CA ASN A 285 -3.20 46.37 -14.11
C ASN A 285 -2.58 45.48 -13.03
N GLN A 286 -3.25 44.37 -12.70
CA GLN A 286 -2.80 43.39 -11.72
C GLN A 286 -2.41 42.09 -12.41
N GLY A 287 -1.96 42.17 -13.66
CA GLY A 287 -1.51 41.04 -14.46
C GLY A 287 -2.64 40.15 -14.95
N TYR A 288 -3.86 40.68 -15.10
CA TYR A 288 -5.04 39.90 -15.51
C TYR A 288 -5.44 38.83 -14.48
N ARG A 289 -5.48 39.21 -13.18
CA ARG A 289 -6.04 38.36 -12.11
C ARG A 289 -7.55 38.48 -12.06
N LEU A 290 -8.26 37.39 -11.73
CA LEU A 290 -9.67 37.50 -11.35
C LEU A 290 -9.81 38.44 -10.17
N SER A 291 -10.70 39.41 -10.28
CA SER A 291 -10.80 40.51 -9.32
C SER A 291 -12.22 41.05 -9.20
N MET A 292 -12.61 41.42 -7.98
CA MET A 292 -13.75 42.30 -7.71
C MET A 292 -13.30 43.38 -6.75
N GLU A 293 -13.54 44.63 -7.09
CA GLU A 293 -13.07 45.82 -6.37
C GLU A 293 -14.17 46.88 -6.34
N ALA A 294 -14.32 47.54 -5.19
CA ALA A 294 -15.10 48.75 -5.05
C ALA A 294 -14.33 49.75 -4.18
N GLY A 295 -14.26 51.01 -4.61
CA GLY A 295 -13.57 52.10 -3.93
C GLY A 295 -12.41 52.69 -4.73
N TRP A 296 -11.65 53.58 -4.08
CA TRP A 296 -10.58 54.40 -4.68
C TRP A 296 -10.97 55.12 -5.97
N SER A 297 -12.27 55.38 -6.12
CA SER A 297 -12.88 55.90 -7.32
C SER A 297 -14.24 56.49 -6.97
N THR A 298 -14.63 57.52 -7.71
CA THR A 298 -15.99 58.08 -7.64
C THR A 298 -17.01 57.28 -8.46
N THR A 299 -16.55 56.31 -9.27
CA THR A 299 -17.40 55.53 -10.20
C THR A 299 -17.46 54.04 -9.86
N LEU A 300 -16.54 53.50 -9.06
CA LEU A 300 -16.53 52.10 -8.59
C LEU A 300 -17.03 51.98 -7.15
N LEU A 301 -18.18 52.55 -6.81
CA LEU A 301 -18.54 52.77 -5.39
C LEU A 301 -19.02 51.52 -4.65
N SER A 302 -19.63 50.54 -5.33
CA SER A 302 -20.11 49.34 -4.67
C SER A 302 -20.27 48.15 -5.63
N ILE A 303 -20.33 46.97 -5.04
CA ILE A 303 -20.85 45.75 -5.64
C ILE A 303 -21.83 45.18 -4.63
N THR A 304 -23.11 45.08 -4.98
CA THR A 304 -24.10 44.43 -4.10
C THR A 304 -24.49 43.10 -4.70
N ASN A 305 -24.21 42.01 -3.98
CA ASN A 305 -24.49 40.65 -4.44
C ASN A 305 -23.87 40.33 -5.82
N GLY A 306 -22.60 40.71 -6.02
CA GLY A 306 -21.85 40.43 -7.24
C GLY A 306 -21.49 38.95 -7.32
N LYS A 307 -21.72 38.34 -8.49
CA LYS A 307 -21.49 36.91 -8.72
C LYS A 307 -20.58 36.71 -9.93
N MET A 308 -19.61 35.81 -9.80
CA MET A 308 -18.73 35.37 -10.89
C MET A 308 -18.48 33.87 -10.77
N TYR A 309 -18.93 33.09 -11.74
CA TYR A 309 -18.96 31.63 -11.63
C TYR A 309 -18.91 30.91 -12.97
N GLN A 310 -18.63 29.61 -12.93
CA GLN A 310 -18.85 28.67 -14.03
C GLN A 310 -19.88 27.61 -13.61
N SER A 311 -20.63 27.07 -14.56
CA SER A 311 -21.75 26.15 -14.29
C SER A 311 -21.66 24.84 -15.08
N PRO A 312 -20.59 24.04 -14.91
CA PRO A 312 -20.47 22.77 -15.59
C PRO A 312 -21.51 21.74 -15.12
N VAL A 313 -21.66 20.69 -15.91
CA VAL A 313 -22.31 19.45 -15.47
C VAL A 313 -21.24 18.57 -14.83
N LEU A 314 -21.46 18.20 -13.56
CA LEU A 314 -20.57 17.32 -12.82
C LEU A 314 -21.26 15.97 -12.56
N PRO A 315 -20.56 14.83 -12.68
CA PRO A 315 -21.06 13.54 -12.21
C PRO A 315 -21.37 13.50 -10.71
N ALA A 316 -22.03 12.44 -10.28
CA ALA A 316 -22.17 12.15 -8.85
C ALA A 316 -20.80 11.94 -8.19
N GLY A 317 -20.63 12.42 -6.96
CA GLY A 317 -19.42 12.25 -6.18
C GLY A 317 -19.18 13.37 -5.19
N GLU A 318 -18.04 13.27 -4.49
CA GLU A 318 -17.57 14.33 -3.60
C GLU A 318 -16.49 15.15 -4.30
N TYR A 319 -16.52 16.45 -4.05
CA TYR A 319 -15.67 17.41 -4.71
C TYR A 319 -15.07 18.40 -3.71
N GLU A 320 -13.90 18.92 -4.02
CA GLU A 320 -13.31 20.07 -3.36
C GLU A 320 -12.97 21.14 -4.39
N LEU A 321 -13.53 22.33 -4.23
CA LEU A 321 -13.21 23.51 -5.01
C LEU A 321 -12.26 24.38 -4.20
N GLU A 322 -11.10 24.69 -4.76
CA GLU A 322 -10.08 25.54 -4.17
C GLU A 322 -9.91 26.83 -4.96
N VAL A 323 -9.67 27.93 -4.25
CA VAL A 323 -9.17 29.18 -4.83
C VAL A 323 -7.84 29.56 -4.17
N THR A 324 -6.88 29.98 -4.98
CA THR A 324 -5.66 30.66 -4.52
C THR A 324 -5.87 32.17 -4.58
N VAL A 325 -6.04 32.79 -3.42
CA VAL A 325 -6.21 34.23 -3.24
C VAL A 325 -4.83 34.89 -3.12
N ASN A 326 -4.49 35.75 -4.09
CA ASN A 326 -3.24 36.51 -4.07
C ASN A 326 -3.26 37.60 -3.00
N SER A 327 -4.32 38.41 -3.00
CA SER A 327 -4.49 39.52 -2.07
C SER A 327 -5.97 39.81 -1.86
N VAL A 328 -6.32 40.23 -0.65
CA VAL A 328 -7.71 40.49 -0.25
C VAL A 328 -7.73 41.51 0.88
N GLY A 329 -8.71 42.40 0.85
CA GLY A 329 -8.95 43.35 1.93
C GLY A 329 -9.46 42.67 3.21
N SER A 330 -9.26 43.32 4.35
CA SER A 330 -9.79 42.87 5.64
C SER A 330 -11.27 43.23 5.86
N THR A 331 -11.85 44.02 4.96
CA THR A 331 -13.26 44.45 5.00
C THR A 331 -13.96 44.14 3.69
N GLY A 332 -15.28 43.97 3.76
CA GLY A 332 -16.11 43.47 2.67
C GLY A 332 -16.62 42.07 2.99
N SER A 333 -17.47 41.54 2.12
CA SER A 333 -18.00 40.18 2.23
C SER A 333 -17.63 39.42 0.98
N PHE A 334 -16.69 38.48 1.09
CA PHE A 334 -16.24 37.63 -0.03
C PHE A 334 -16.42 36.16 0.31
N TYR A 335 -17.07 35.44 -0.60
CA TYR A 335 -17.36 34.02 -0.44
C TYR A 335 -16.97 33.24 -1.69
N LEU A 336 -16.32 32.11 -1.49
CA LEU A 336 -16.27 31.03 -2.46
C LEU A 336 -17.51 30.16 -2.20
N ALA A 337 -18.27 29.82 -3.23
CA ALA A 337 -19.51 29.05 -3.09
C ALA A 337 -19.74 28.09 -4.25
N ALA A 338 -20.49 27.01 -3.96
CA ALA A 338 -21.04 26.08 -4.92
C ALA A 338 -22.55 25.90 -4.66
N ALA A 339 -23.35 25.80 -5.71
CA ALA A 339 -24.78 25.52 -5.64
C ALA A 339 -25.25 24.72 -6.86
N VAL A 340 -26.28 23.88 -6.67
CA VAL A 340 -26.91 23.14 -7.77
C VAL A 340 -27.63 24.11 -8.71
N GLY A 341 -27.52 23.88 -10.02
CA GLY A 341 -28.14 24.68 -11.07
C GLY A 341 -27.18 25.64 -11.76
N ASN A 342 -27.74 26.64 -12.42
CA ASN A 342 -27.05 27.54 -13.35
C ASN A 342 -26.70 28.92 -12.77
N SER A 343 -26.86 29.12 -11.46
CA SER A 343 -26.42 30.32 -10.78
C SER A 343 -25.99 30.06 -9.33
N LEU A 344 -25.19 30.97 -8.77
CA LEU A 344 -24.91 31.00 -7.34
C LEU A 344 -26.06 31.69 -6.57
N PRO A 345 -26.34 31.31 -5.32
CA PRO A 345 -27.33 31.98 -4.47
C PRO A 345 -26.96 33.42 -4.17
N ASP A 346 -27.94 34.19 -3.70
CA ASP A 346 -27.68 35.51 -3.14
C ASP A 346 -26.87 35.39 -1.84
N ILE A 347 -26.04 36.40 -1.56
CA ILE A 347 -25.11 36.37 -0.41
C ILE A 347 -25.81 36.09 0.92
N GLY A 348 -27.05 36.59 1.10
CA GLY A 348 -27.87 36.38 2.28
C GLY A 348 -28.47 34.97 2.40
N ASN A 349 -28.51 34.21 1.30
CA ASN A 349 -29.12 32.88 1.22
C ASN A 349 -28.08 31.76 1.12
N LEU A 350 -26.77 32.07 1.15
CA LEU A 350 -25.71 31.07 1.02
C LEU A 350 -25.83 29.94 2.05
N ALA A 351 -26.25 30.26 3.28
CA ALA A 351 -26.40 29.26 4.33
C ALA A 351 -27.52 28.23 4.06
N GLN A 352 -28.51 28.59 3.24
CA GLN A 352 -29.69 27.77 2.96
C GLN A 352 -29.60 27.09 1.59
N GLU A 353 -29.00 27.76 0.61
CA GLU A 353 -29.06 27.35 -0.80
C GLU A 353 -27.71 26.85 -1.36
N ALA A 354 -26.58 27.19 -0.73
CA ALA A 354 -25.29 26.68 -1.19
C ALA A 354 -25.05 25.25 -0.70
N ILE A 355 -24.51 24.40 -1.57
CA ILE A 355 -24.04 23.05 -1.21
C ILE A 355 -22.63 23.06 -0.61
N GLY A 356 -21.98 24.22 -0.60
CA GLY A 356 -20.72 24.49 0.09
C GLY A 356 -20.38 25.97 -0.07
N TYR A 357 -19.93 26.63 1.00
CA TYR A 357 -19.46 28.01 0.92
C TYR A 357 -18.46 28.31 2.05
N VAL A 358 -17.55 29.26 1.82
CA VAL A 358 -16.60 29.74 2.83
C VAL A 358 -16.29 31.20 2.62
N SER A 359 -16.15 31.97 3.71
CA SER A 359 -15.61 33.33 3.63
C SER A 359 -14.09 33.33 3.59
N PHE A 360 -13.53 34.10 2.67
CA PHE A 360 -12.09 34.36 2.56
C PHE A 360 -11.72 35.83 2.83
N THR A 361 -12.60 36.58 3.49
CA THR A 361 -12.32 37.96 3.94
C THR A 361 -11.09 38.02 4.82
N GLY A 362 -10.12 38.87 4.45
CA GLY A 362 -8.84 38.99 5.13
C GLY A 362 -7.92 37.77 5.04
N LYS A 363 -8.20 36.79 4.16
CA LYS A 363 -7.42 35.55 4.03
C LYS A 363 -6.83 35.40 2.63
N SER A 364 -5.56 35.73 2.47
CA SER A 364 -4.76 35.33 1.30
C SER A 364 -4.31 33.87 1.42
N GLY A 365 -3.85 33.28 0.31
CA GLY A 365 -3.52 31.85 0.24
C GLY A 365 -4.70 30.99 -0.25
N VAL A 366 -4.71 29.71 0.13
CA VAL A 366 -5.73 28.77 -0.33
C VAL A 366 -6.96 28.83 0.57
N SER A 367 -8.14 28.98 -0.04
CA SER A 367 -9.44 28.72 0.58
C SER A 367 -10.17 27.66 -0.21
N SER A 368 -10.88 26.75 0.45
CA SER A 368 -11.59 25.67 -0.21
C SER A 368 -12.98 25.40 0.37
N ILE A 369 -13.83 24.79 -0.44
CA ILE A 369 -15.12 24.24 -0.05
C ILE A 369 -15.20 22.79 -0.50
N LYS A 370 -15.81 21.95 0.31
CA LYS A 370 -16.17 20.58 -0.07
C LYS A 370 -17.68 20.48 -0.27
N PHE A 371 -18.11 19.72 -1.26
CA PHE A 371 -19.52 19.48 -1.54
C PHE A 371 -19.73 18.09 -2.14
N ARG A 372 -20.95 17.56 -2.02
CA ARG A 372 -21.35 16.25 -2.52
C ARG A 372 -22.49 16.39 -3.53
N LEU A 373 -22.46 15.56 -4.57
CA LEU A 373 -23.53 15.41 -5.56
C LEU A 373 -23.99 13.97 -5.56
N ASP A 374 -25.28 13.74 -5.31
CA ASP A 374 -25.85 12.39 -5.31
C ASP A 374 -26.17 11.86 -6.72
N LYS A 375 -26.17 12.75 -7.71
CA LYS A 375 -26.40 12.44 -9.12
C LYS A 375 -25.63 13.41 -10.01
N GLU A 376 -25.44 13.02 -11.27
CA GLU A 376 -24.96 13.95 -12.29
C GLU A 376 -25.94 15.12 -12.43
N GLN A 377 -25.43 16.35 -12.30
CA GLN A 377 -26.25 17.56 -12.42
C GLN A 377 -25.38 18.78 -12.69
N GLN A 378 -26.03 19.85 -13.12
CA GLN A 378 -25.38 21.15 -13.28
C GLN A 378 -25.08 21.77 -11.90
N VAL A 379 -23.88 22.33 -11.74
CA VAL A 379 -23.44 22.98 -10.50
C VAL A 379 -22.73 24.27 -10.84
N SER A 380 -23.14 25.36 -10.22
CA SER A 380 -22.48 26.66 -10.30
C SER A 380 -21.47 26.82 -9.18
N MET A 381 -20.24 27.21 -9.54
CA MET A 381 -19.10 27.31 -8.63
C MET A 381 -18.31 28.58 -8.91
N GLY A 382 -17.99 29.33 -7.86
CA GLY A 382 -17.22 30.57 -7.98
C GLY A 382 -17.41 31.51 -6.81
N PHE A 383 -17.54 32.80 -7.10
CA PHE A 383 -17.46 33.88 -6.14
C PHE A 383 -18.79 34.61 -5.97
N VAL A 384 -19.14 34.91 -4.72
CA VAL A 384 -20.23 35.82 -4.35
C VAL A 384 -19.68 36.90 -3.43
N CYS A 385 -20.02 38.16 -3.65
CA CYS A 385 -19.53 39.24 -2.83
C CYS A 385 -20.49 40.41 -2.63
N THR A 386 -20.26 41.17 -1.57
CA THR A 386 -20.78 42.52 -1.39
C THR A 386 -19.66 43.42 -0.90
N LEU A 387 -19.43 44.51 -1.64
CA LEU A 387 -18.35 45.47 -1.43
C LEU A 387 -18.89 46.89 -1.39
N VAL A 388 -18.34 47.68 -0.49
CA VAL A 388 -18.64 49.11 -0.35
C VAL A 388 -17.33 49.88 -0.30
N GLY A 389 -17.19 50.87 -1.17
CA GLY A 389 -16.04 51.75 -1.26
C GLY A 389 -16.42 53.23 -1.27
N SER A 390 -15.40 54.08 -1.23
CA SER A 390 -15.52 55.52 -1.38
C SER A 390 -14.39 56.03 -2.29
N ALA A 391 -14.27 57.35 -2.46
CA ALA A 391 -13.13 57.92 -3.17
C ALA A 391 -11.78 57.66 -2.47
N SER A 392 -11.78 57.44 -1.15
CA SER A 392 -10.56 57.29 -0.33
C SER A 392 -10.34 55.88 0.21
N ASN A 393 -11.39 55.06 0.30
CA ASN A 393 -11.34 53.70 0.83
C ASN A 393 -11.84 52.71 -0.22
N GLY A 394 -11.34 51.48 -0.17
CA GLY A 394 -11.87 50.42 -1.01
C GLY A 394 -11.73 49.03 -0.41
N GLN A 395 -12.46 48.12 -1.02
CA GLN A 395 -12.54 46.70 -0.71
C GLN A 395 -12.25 45.94 -1.99
N TYR A 396 -11.51 44.84 -1.88
CA TYR A 396 -11.12 44.07 -3.05
C TYR A 396 -10.71 42.65 -2.68
N TRP A 397 -10.70 41.79 -3.69
CA TRP A 397 -9.92 40.57 -3.68
C TRP A 397 -9.37 40.28 -5.08
N LYS A 398 -8.28 39.51 -5.13
CA LYS A 398 -7.59 39.08 -6.35
C LYS A 398 -7.23 37.60 -6.23
N ALA A 399 -7.60 36.79 -7.22
CA ALA A 399 -7.29 35.36 -7.25
C ALA A 399 -6.40 34.99 -8.45
N GLU A 400 -5.59 33.95 -8.26
CA GLU A 400 -4.61 33.46 -9.24
C GLU A 400 -4.89 32.04 -9.73
N GLY A 401 -5.71 31.28 -9.03
CA GLY A 401 -5.93 29.88 -9.37
C GLY A 401 -7.24 29.36 -8.82
N ILE A 402 -7.90 28.52 -9.61
CA ILE A 402 -9.08 27.76 -9.25
C ILE A 402 -8.79 26.30 -9.56
N ARG A 403 -9.04 25.41 -8.60
CA ARG A 403 -8.85 23.97 -8.79
C ARG A 403 -10.09 23.24 -8.34
N LEU A 404 -10.50 22.25 -9.13
CA LEU A 404 -11.56 21.32 -8.77
C LEU A 404 -10.95 19.93 -8.60
N LYS A 405 -11.20 19.32 -7.45
CA LYS A 405 -10.78 17.96 -7.12
C LYS A 405 -12.02 17.07 -7.03
N TYR A 406 -11.94 15.89 -7.60
CA TYR A 406 -12.84 14.78 -7.29
C TYR A 406 -12.24 13.99 -6.13
N LEU A 407 -13.05 13.72 -5.12
CA LEU A 407 -12.72 12.94 -3.94
C LEU A 407 -13.43 11.59 -4.06
N GLU A 408 -12.67 10.51 -4.19
CA GLU A 408 -13.25 9.16 -4.04
C GLU A 408 -13.75 8.99 -2.60
N THR A 409 -14.99 8.52 -2.46
CA THR A 409 -15.64 8.24 -1.18
C THR A 409 -15.47 6.78 -0.78
N ASP A 410 -15.44 6.55 0.53
CA ASP A 410 -15.35 5.22 1.17
C ASP A 410 -16.52 4.30 0.83
#